data_AF-A0AAU1SDE2-F1
#
_entry.id   AF-A0AAU1SDE2-F1
#
_cell.length_a   1.000
_cell.length_b   1.000
_cell.length_c   1.000
_cell.angle_alpha   90.00
_cell.angle_beta   90.00
_cell.angle_gamma   90.00
#
_symmetry.space_group_name_H-M   'P 1'
#
loop_
_entity.id
_entity.type
_entity.pdbx_description
1 polymer ?
#
loop_
_entity_poly.entity_id
_entity_poly.type
_entity_poly.pdbx_seq_one_letter_code
_entity_poly.pdbx_strand_id
1 'polypeptide(L)' 'MTTLRRYTLLGTTTGDGTLTRLLSTRPAGSIVAHHVDGRTERFELTDVPMHDGTFAAKPLDRYL' A
#
# COMPACT_ATOMS: atom_id res chain seq x y z
N MET A 1 18.82 8.84 6.23
CA MET A 1 18.42 7.57 6.87
C MET A 1 17.16 7.07 6.18
N THR A 2 17.13 5.83 5.72
CA THR A 2 15.92 5.21 5.16
C THR A 2 15.08 4.64 6.30
N THR A 3 13.85 5.12 6.49
CA THR A 3 12.94 4.60 7.53
C THR A 3 12.07 3.51 6.94
N LEU A 4 12.10 2.32 7.54
CA LEU A 4 11.18 1.24 7.19
C LEU A 4 9.78 1.60 7.68
N ARG A 5 8.80 1.57 6.79
CA ARG A 5 7.40 1.83 7.11
C ARG A 5 6.51 0.68 6.64
N ARG A 6 5.43 0.47 7.38
CA ARG A 6 4.36 -0.46 7.03
C ARG A 6 3.22 0.34 6.40
N TYR A 7 2.80 -0.12 5.24
CA TYR A 7 1.73 0.48 4.46
C TYR A 7 0.54 -0.47 4.38
N THR A 8 -0.65 0.09 4.35
CA THR A 8 -1.89 -0.61 4.02
C THR A 8 -2.30 -0.22 2.60
N LEU A 9 -2.42 -1.22 1.73
CA LEU A 9 -2.82 -1.05 0.35
C LEU A 9 -4.34 -0.85 0.29
N LEU A 10 -4.77 0.39 0.08
CA LEU A 10 -6.18 0.75 0.21
C LEU A 10 -7.05 0.04 -0.83
N GLY A 11 -8.22 -0.42 -0.40
CA GLY A 11 -9.17 -1.15 -1.22
C GLY A 11 -8.78 -2.60 -1.48
N THR A 12 -7.65 -3.08 -0.97
CA THR A 12 -7.22 -4.46 -1.17
C THR A 12 -7.32 -5.26 0.11
N THR A 13 -7.75 -6.51 -0.03
CA THR A 13 -7.78 -7.49 1.05
C THR A 13 -7.07 -8.76 0.60
N THR A 14 -6.54 -9.51 1.55
CA THR A 14 -6.14 -10.90 1.34
C THR A 14 -7.39 -11.77 1.13
N GLY A 15 -7.20 -13.02 0.69
CA GLY A 15 -8.30 -13.98 0.53
C GLY A 15 -9.13 -14.19 1.81
N ASP A 16 -8.54 -13.92 2.98
CA ASP A 16 -9.19 -14.01 4.29
C ASP A 16 -9.93 -12.72 4.71
N GLY A 17 -10.03 -11.73 3.82
CA GLY A 17 -10.70 -10.44 4.08
C GLY A 17 -9.88 -9.45 4.92
N THR A 18 -8.62 -9.77 5.24
CA THR A 18 -7.72 -8.86 5.98
C THR A 18 -7.11 -7.84 5.04
N LEU A 19 -6.93 -6.58 5.46
CA LEU A 19 -6.29 -5.57 4.62
C LEU A 19 -4.86 -5.98 4.22
N THR A 20 -4.53 -5.83 2.93
CA THR A 20 -3.19 -6.15 2.44
C THR A 20 -2.17 -5.13 2.92
N ARG A 21 -1.03 -5.61 3.43
CA ARG A 21 0.03 -4.78 4.00
C ARG A 21 1.35 -4.96 3.25
N LEU A 22 2.10 -3.87 3.11
CA LEU A 22 3.41 -3.82 2.45
C LEU A 22 4.44 -3.16 3.36
N LEU A 23 5.64 -3.73 3.46
CA LEU A 23 6.79 -3.06 4.08
C LEU A 23 7.65 -2.41 3.00
N SER A 24 8.04 -1.14 3.21
CA SER A 24 8.89 -0.42 2.27
C SER A 24 9.76 0.63 2.96
N THR A 25 10.97 0.81 2.45
CA THR A 25 11.90 1.89 2.81
C THR A 25 11.84 3.06 1.86
N ARG A 26 11.02 2.98 0.79
CA ARG A 26 10.84 4.06 -0.16
C ARG A 26 10.07 5.22 0.49
N PRO A 27 10.43 6.47 0.14
CA PRO A 27 9.73 7.64 0.67
C PRO A 27 8.28 7.74 0.14
N ALA A 28 7.46 8.55 0.80
CA ALA A 28 6.14 8.91 0.28
C ALA A 28 6.25 9.59 -1.11
N GLY A 29 5.21 9.45 -1.92
CA GLY A 29 5.20 9.79 -3.36
C GLY A 29 5.83 8.72 -4.26
N SER A 30 6.45 7.68 -3.68
CA SER A 30 6.98 6.57 -4.47
C SER A 30 5.86 5.67 -4.99
N ILE A 31 5.98 5.25 -6.24
CA ILE A 31 5.11 4.23 -6.83
C ILE A 31 5.73 2.85 -6.62
N VAL A 32 4.90 1.90 -6.21
CA VAL A 32 5.25 0.49 -6.08
C VAL A 32 4.23 -0.37 -6.82
N ALA A 33 4.70 -1.49 -7.38
CA ALA A 33 3.83 -2.52 -7.92
C ALA A 33 3.67 -3.63 -6.87
N HIS A 34 2.44 -4.11 -6.69
CA HIS A 34 2.15 -5.22 -5.81
C HIS A 34 1.17 -6.19 -6.45
N HIS A 35 1.31 -7.48 -6.14
CA HIS A 35 0.42 -8.51 -6.66
C HIS A 35 -0.75 -8.70 -5.68
N VAL A 36 -1.96 -8.46 -6.16
CA VAL A 36 -3.22 -8.51 -5.40
C VAL A 36 -4.23 -9.28 -6.23
N ASP A 37 -4.84 -10.31 -5.65
CA ASP A 37 -5.91 -11.10 -6.28
C ASP A 37 -5.59 -11.57 -7.72
N GLY A 38 -4.36 -12.02 -7.97
CA GLY A 38 -3.93 -12.51 -9.28
C GLY A 38 -3.55 -11.43 -10.29
N ARG A 39 -3.62 -10.14 -9.92
CA ARG A 39 -3.24 -9.01 -10.77
C ARG A 39 -2.12 -8.19 -10.14
N THR A 40 -1.23 -7.65 -10.96
CA THR A 40 -0.31 -6.60 -10.52
C THR A 40 -1.01 -5.24 -10.58
N GLU A 41 -1.11 -4.57 -9.44
CA GLU A 41 -1.64 -3.20 -9.30
C GLU A 41 -0.53 -2.26 -8.81
N ARG A 42 -0.65 -0.98 -9.18
CA ARG A 42 0.27 0.08 -8.74
C ARG A 42 -0.33 0.88 -7.60
N PHE A 43 0.52 1.23 -6.65
CA PHE A 43 0.15 2.04 -5.48
C PHE A 43 1.13 3.18 -5.28
N GLU A 44 0.60 4.35 -4.92
CA GLU A 44 1.38 5.46 -4.39
C GLU A 44 1.51 5.31 -2.87
N LEU A 45 2.74 5.28 -2.35
CA LEU A 45 3.02 5.33 -0.91
C LEU A 45 2.77 6.75 -0.39
N THR A 46 2.00 6.89 0.69
CA THR A 46 1.66 8.22 1.23
C THR A 46 2.19 8.42 2.65
N ASP A 47 2.23 9.67 3.11
CA ASP A 47 2.50 10.03 4.52
C ASP A 47 1.23 10.02 5.39
N VAL A 48 0.10 9.53 4.88
CA VAL A 48 -1.18 9.53 5.62
C VAL A 48 -1.21 8.37 6.62
N PRO A 49 -1.21 8.62 7.94
CA PRO A 49 -1.31 7.55 8.93
C PRO A 49 -2.72 6.96 8.98
N MET A 50 -2.80 5.68 9.30
CA MET A 50 -4.03 4.95 9.57
C MET A 50 -4.16 4.63 11.06
N HIS A 51 -5.40 4.35 11.51
CA HIS A 51 -5.70 4.07 12.92
C HIS A 51 -4.94 2.84 13.46
N ASP A 52 -4.52 1.92 12.59
CA ASP A 52 -3.80 0.70 12.93
C ASP A 52 -2.27 0.87 12.99
N GLY A 53 -1.80 2.13 12.91
CA GLY A 53 -0.38 2.47 12.97
C GLY A 53 0.39 2.27 11.67
N THR A 54 -0.30 1.93 10.57
CA THR A 54 0.29 1.88 9.23
C THR A 54 0.14 3.22 8.50
N PHE A 55 0.76 3.33 7.33
CA PHE A 55 0.55 4.43 6.39
C PHE A 55 -0.31 3.98 5.22
N ALA A 56 -1.13 4.85 4.63
CA ALA A 56 -1.92 4.50 3.47
C ALA A 56 -1.05 4.38 2.21
N ALA A 57 -1.38 3.42 1.36
CA ALA A 57 -0.93 3.36 -0.03
C ALA A 57 -2.14 3.36 -0.95
N LYS A 58 -2.23 4.36 -1.84
CA LYS A 58 -3.41 4.58 -2.70
C LYS A 58 -3.28 3.82 -4.02
N PRO A 59 -4.28 3.05 -4.47
CA PRO A 59 -4.24 2.42 -5.78
C PRO A 59 -4.32 3.48 -6.88
N LEU A 60 -3.50 3.30 -7.93
CA LEU A 60 -3.47 4.18 -9.10
C LEU A 60 -4.34 3.66 -10.24
N ASP A 61 -4.49 2.34 -10.36
CA ASP A 61 -5.14 1.72 -11.52
C ASP A 61 -6.66 1.53 -11.36
N ARG A 62 -7.23 1.90 -10.21
CA ARG A 62 -8.62 1.56 -9.84
C ARG A 62 -9.63 2.69 -10.01
N TYR A 63 -9.15 3.90 -10.29
CA TYR A 63 -9.99 5.09 -10.51
C TYR A 63 -9.94 5.58 -11.97
N LEU A 64 -9.52 4.72 -12.90
CA LEU A 64 -9.51 4.97 -14.34
C LEU A 64 -10.76 4.37 -15.00
#